data_AF-A0A3D3RH05-F1
#
_entry.id   AF-A0A3D3RH05-F1
#
_cell.length_a   1.000
_cell.length_b   1.000
_cell.length_c   1.000
_cell.angle_alpha   90.00
_cell.angle_beta   90.00
_cell.angle_gamma   90.00
#
_symmetry.space_group_name_H-M   'P 1'
#
loop_
_entity.id
_entity.type
_entity.pdbx_description
1 polymer ?
#
loop_
_entity_poly.entity_id
_entity_poly.type
_entity_poly.pdbx_seq_one_letter_code
_entity_poly.pdbx_strand_id
1 'polypeptide(L)'
;MKKFLFVLISCILIASSHCYVEAKEKTIRVGFPIQKGLTEKTEDGRYTGYTVDYLNEIAKYTGWNIEYVEAEGSLNTQILTLMQWLQEGKIDMLGAIIYNEATTNLYDYSGYSYGTAYTTLCVKDDDYRWIENDYSNWNEIRIGYTASLEKRFELLDSYAKMNNFTYKKVTYDTEQDIYEALDKGEIDAVISVDIGMIDGIKAIARFSATPYYFALTKGKTEILNELNKTMANLNSSNPYLLSSLYEKYFAKKNKTFILTEEQKEYIKKRKKIRVLLGDKSVPLQYFDRHGNPKGVIVDFFEFLSSTTGLEFEFVAPTKEDNRKTLIKNKEVDLVGGFSKYSDLLNNVSYRLTLPYLETNMMLAVRKGVNEEDLKDKKLGIVFSEAEYFNNSNQVEKDKITIYRDPETCLEALNKGEVDYAYINEYCFSYFMKSEDKYSRIQSYPYIETFKTDYSIAILDQDDEMLGNILNTAIHFMDEDTLQKIIYKNSSISTPFTFYDFVQEYKIQILMAVIVILLVALLIGIQFYRLRLRGHTLLQLENSKFNKLARLSGDTVFEYNYNTKQFHMFVQNGKQPLCLENSNVLKEYLDQKKNISAEDAKIIEEHMT
;
A
#
# COMPACT_ATOMS: atom_id res chain seq x y z
N MET A 1 -56.94 -1.81 22.26
CA MET A 1 -56.00 -1.04 21.43
C MET A 1 -54.76 -1.81 20.97
N LYS A 2 -54.08 -2.61 21.81
CA LYS A 2 -52.88 -3.36 21.36
C LYS A 2 -53.12 -4.52 20.36
N LYS A 3 -54.31 -5.15 20.37
CA LYS A 3 -54.66 -6.19 19.37
C LYS A 3 -55.08 -5.63 18.00
N PHE A 4 -55.53 -4.38 17.93
CA PHE A 4 -55.93 -3.73 16.67
C PHE A 4 -54.71 -3.20 15.89
N LEU A 5 -53.65 -2.79 16.62
CA LEU A 5 -52.40 -2.33 16.02
C LEU A 5 -51.61 -3.48 15.36
N PHE A 6 -51.70 -4.70 15.89
CA PHE A 6 -51.00 -5.86 15.35
C PHE A 6 -51.63 -6.39 14.05
N VAL A 7 -52.96 -6.29 13.91
CA VAL A 7 -53.67 -6.65 12.67
C VAL A 7 -53.44 -5.59 11.58
N LEU A 8 -53.33 -4.30 11.94
CA LEU A 8 -53.01 -3.25 10.97
C LEU A 8 -51.58 -3.37 10.41
N ILE A 9 -50.60 -3.75 11.25
CA ILE A 9 -49.21 -3.99 10.83
C ILE A 9 -49.10 -5.27 9.97
N SER A 10 -49.88 -6.30 10.28
CA SER A 10 -49.97 -7.51 9.46
C SER A 10 -50.58 -7.25 8.07
N CYS A 11 -51.56 -6.35 7.96
CA CYS A 11 -52.16 -6.00 6.67
C CYS A 11 -51.25 -5.10 5.81
N ILE A 12 -50.38 -4.27 6.42
CA ILE A 12 -49.42 -3.43 5.68
C ILE A 12 -48.22 -4.25 5.18
N LEU A 13 -47.85 -5.33 5.88
CA LEU A 13 -46.81 -6.28 5.43
C LEU A 13 -47.28 -7.22 4.30
N ILE A 14 -48.59 -7.42 4.12
CA ILE A 14 -49.15 -8.22 3.02
C ILE A 14 -49.52 -7.33 1.81
N ALA A 15 -49.71 -6.02 2.01
CA ALA A 15 -49.93 -5.06 0.93
C ALA A 15 -48.64 -4.50 0.30
N SER A 16 -47.46 -4.91 0.82
CA SER A 16 -46.14 -4.57 0.27
C SER A 16 -45.50 -5.73 -0.48
N SER A 17 -46.28 -6.68 -0.98
CA SER A 17 -45.95 -7.32 -2.25
C SER A 17 -46.08 -6.26 -3.34
N HIS A 18 -45.07 -5.40 -3.42
CA HIS A 18 -44.77 -4.68 -4.63
C HIS A 18 -44.75 -5.75 -5.72
N CYS A 19 -45.67 -5.62 -6.66
CA CYS A 19 -45.47 -6.12 -7.99
C CYS A 19 -44.14 -5.52 -8.43
N TYR A 20 -43.04 -6.25 -8.20
CA TYR A 20 -41.92 -6.17 -9.11
C TYR A 20 -42.56 -6.54 -10.44
N VAL A 21 -42.89 -5.53 -11.22
CA VAL A 21 -42.90 -5.68 -12.67
C VAL A 21 -41.50 -6.20 -12.93
N GLU A 22 -41.39 -7.51 -13.11
CA GLU A 22 -40.21 -8.17 -13.63
C GLU A 22 -39.97 -7.47 -14.96
N ALA A 23 -39.07 -6.48 -14.94
CA ALA A 23 -38.65 -5.79 -16.14
C ALA A 23 -38.09 -6.90 -17.00
N LYS A 24 -38.84 -7.25 -18.05
CA LYS A 24 -38.57 -8.39 -18.91
C LYS A 24 -37.12 -8.29 -19.37
N GLU A 25 -36.23 -9.09 -18.79
CA GLU A 25 -34.79 -9.00 -19.07
C GLU A 25 -34.59 -9.20 -20.56
N LYS A 26 -34.20 -8.11 -21.24
CA LYS A 26 -34.04 -8.11 -22.69
C LYS A 26 -32.75 -8.86 -23.00
N THR A 27 -32.90 -10.08 -23.53
CA THR A 27 -31.76 -10.91 -23.90
C THR A 27 -31.20 -10.44 -25.24
N ILE A 28 -29.90 -10.16 -25.29
CA ILE A 28 -29.18 -9.71 -26.47
C ILE A 28 -28.16 -10.78 -26.86
N ARG A 29 -28.34 -11.38 -28.04
CA ARG A 29 -27.45 -12.41 -28.58
C ARG A 29 -26.26 -11.76 -29.27
N VAL A 30 -25.08 -11.91 -28.69
CA VAL A 30 -23.84 -11.28 -29.16
C VAL A 30 -22.95 -12.36 -29.78
N GLY A 31 -22.60 -12.19 -31.06
CA GLY A 31 -21.63 -13.06 -31.71
C GLY A 31 -20.26 -12.94 -31.04
N PHE A 32 -19.64 -14.08 -30.75
CA PHE A 32 -18.45 -14.16 -29.90
C PHE A 32 -17.34 -14.98 -30.59
N PRO A 33 -16.53 -14.36 -31.49
CA PRO A 33 -15.37 -15.03 -32.06
C PRO A 33 -14.28 -15.17 -30.98
N ILE A 34 -13.62 -16.32 -30.86
CA ILE A 34 -12.58 -16.51 -29.85
C ILE A 34 -11.30 -15.77 -30.28
N GLN A 35 -11.03 -14.63 -29.64
CA GLN A 35 -9.89 -13.76 -29.95
C GLN A 35 -9.25 -13.24 -28.66
N LYS A 36 -7.94 -13.47 -28.51
CA LYS A 36 -7.15 -13.06 -27.35
C LYS A 36 -7.30 -11.56 -27.06
N GLY A 37 -7.45 -11.18 -25.80
CA GLY A 37 -7.63 -9.81 -25.32
C GLY A 37 -9.01 -9.18 -25.59
N LEU A 38 -9.72 -9.61 -26.65
CA LEU A 38 -11.02 -9.03 -27.04
C LEU A 38 -12.21 -9.84 -26.53
N THR A 39 -12.26 -11.11 -26.92
CA THR A 39 -13.39 -12.02 -26.72
C THR A 39 -12.84 -13.41 -26.42
N GLU A 40 -12.47 -13.61 -25.16
CA GLU A 40 -11.85 -14.83 -24.65
C GLU A 40 -12.84 -15.69 -23.86
N LYS A 41 -12.50 -16.97 -23.76
CA LYS A 41 -13.21 -17.92 -22.90
C LYS A 41 -12.18 -18.65 -22.07
N THR A 42 -12.29 -18.55 -20.75
CA THR A 42 -11.39 -19.24 -19.82
C THR A 42 -11.69 -20.74 -19.80
N GLU A 43 -10.76 -21.54 -19.26
CA GLU A 43 -10.90 -23.01 -19.19
C GLU A 43 -12.15 -23.47 -18.40
N ASP A 44 -12.61 -22.67 -17.44
CA ASP A 44 -13.84 -22.87 -16.68
C ASP A 44 -15.13 -22.52 -17.45
N GLY A 45 -15.00 -22.08 -18.71
CA GLY A 45 -16.11 -21.74 -19.60
C GLY A 45 -16.62 -20.30 -19.46
N ARG A 46 -16.01 -19.47 -18.62
CA ARG A 46 -16.42 -18.07 -18.42
C ARG A 46 -15.93 -17.16 -19.55
N TYR A 47 -16.80 -16.26 -20.00
CA TYR A 47 -16.46 -15.24 -21.00
C TYR A 47 -15.67 -14.09 -20.37
N THR A 48 -14.58 -13.68 -21.01
CA THR A 48 -13.71 -12.59 -20.57
C THR A 48 -13.19 -11.79 -21.77
N GLY A 49 -12.57 -10.64 -21.53
CA GLY A 49 -11.95 -9.83 -22.59
C GLY A 49 -12.52 -8.41 -22.64
N TYR A 50 -11.88 -7.57 -23.45
CA TYR A 50 -12.26 -6.17 -23.62
C TYR A 50 -13.74 -5.98 -23.96
N THR A 51 -14.25 -6.75 -24.93
CA THR A 51 -15.64 -6.62 -25.39
C THR A 51 -16.62 -7.08 -24.31
N VAL A 52 -16.26 -8.10 -23.52
CA VAL A 52 -17.08 -8.58 -22.40
C VAL A 52 -17.20 -7.53 -21.32
N ASP A 53 -16.08 -6.95 -20.88
CA ASP A 53 -16.08 -5.92 -19.84
C ASP A 53 -16.81 -4.66 -20.29
N TYR A 54 -16.66 -4.25 -21.56
CA TYR A 54 -17.42 -3.13 -22.10
C TYR A 54 -18.93 -3.41 -22.13
N LEU A 55 -19.34 -4.62 -22.54
CA LEU A 55 -20.75 -5.02 -22.56
C LEU A 55 -21.33 -5.17 -21.14
N ASN A 56 -20.52 -5.55 -20.15
CA ASN A 56 -20.92 -5.54 -18.75
C ASN A 56 -21.22 -4.12 -18.26
N GLU A 57 -20.44 -3.12 -18.67
CA GLU A 57 -20.79 -1.72 -18.40
C GLU A 57 -22.11 -1.34 -19.07
N ILE A 58 -22.31 -1.68 -20.35
CA ILE A 58 -23.61 -1.44 -21.03
C ILE A 58 -24.78 -2.11 -20.29
N ALA A 59 -24.60 -3.36 -19.85
CA ALA A 59 -25.62 -4.14 -19.15
C ALA A 59 -26.04 -3.50 -17.82
N LYS A 60 -25.13 -2.85 -17.09
CA LYS A 60 -25.46 -2.14 -15.84
C LYS A 60 -26.46 -1.00 -16.02
N TYR A 61 -26.46 -0.33 -17.18
CA TYR A 61 -27.35 0.79 -17.48
C TYR A 61 -28.65 0.37 -18.18
N THR A 62 -28.59 -0.73 -18.93
CA THR A 62 -29.70 -1.21 -19.77
C THR A 62 -30.51 -2.34 -19.12
N GLY A 63 -29.90 -3.09 -18.20
CA GLY A 63 -30.47 -4.33 -17.68
C GLY A 63 -30.46 -5.47 -18.71
N TRP A 64 -29.62 -5.38 -19.75
CA TRP A 64 -29.52 -6.43 -20.76
C TRP A 64 -28.94 -7.72 -20.18
N ASN A 65 -29.58 -8.84 -20.54
CA ASN A 65 -28.99 -10.15 -20.36
C ASN A 65 -28.19 -10.50 -21.63
N ILE A 66 -26.87 -10.60 -21.53
CA ILE A 66 -26.01 -10.85 -22.69
C ILE A 66 -25.86 -12.37 -22.89
N GLU A 67 -26.27 -12.87 -24.04
CA GLU A 67 -26.08 -14.26 -24.47
C GLU A 67 -24.99 -14.31 -25.55
N TYR A 68 -23.87 -14.97 -25.26
CA TYR A 68 -22.77 -15.09 -26.22
C TYR A 68 -22.96 -16.29 -27.15
N VAL A 69 -22.82 -16.06 -28.45
CA VAL A 69 -23.03 -17.06 -29.51
C VAL A 69 -21.72 -17.31 -30.25
N GLU A 70 -21.16 -18.50 -30.09
CA GLU A 70 -19.88 -18.93 -30.68
C GLU A 70 -20.08 -19.61 -32.04
N ALA A 71 -19.05 -19.52 -32.89
CA ALA A 71 -18.95 -20.27 -34.15
C ALA A 71 -17.72 -21.19 -34.10
N GLU A 72 -17.75 -22.28 -34.88
CA GLU A 72 -16.62 -23.22 -34.98
C GLU A 72 -15.60 -22.79 -36.04
N GLY A 73 -14.36 -23.27 -35.90
CA GLY A 73 -13.29 -23.09 -36.89
C GLY A 73 -12.26 -22.04 -36.52
N SER A 74 -11.45 -21.64 -37.51
CA SER A 74 -10.44 -20.58 -37.36
C SER A 74 -11.09 -19.23 -37.04
N LEU A 75 -10.35 -18.28 -36.47
CA LEU A 75 -10.85 -16.93 -36.18
C LEU A 75 -11.55 -16.29 -37.40
N ASN A 76 -10.93 -16.37 -38.59
CA ASN A 76 -11.52 -15.85 -39.82
C ASN A 76 -12.83 -16.57 -40.18
N THR A 77 -12.89 -17.89 -40.03
CA THR A 77 -14.10 -18.68 -40.25
C THR A 77 -15.22 -18.28 -39.29
N GLN A 78 -14.87 -18.09 -38.00
CA GLN A 78 -15.82 -17.68 -36.98
C GLN A 78 -16.40 -16.30 -37.31
N ILE A 79 -15.55 -15.31 -37.63
CA ILE A 79 -15.99 -13.96 -37.99
C ILE A 79 -16.93 -13.98 -39.19
N LEU A 80 -16.56 -14.69 -40.27
CA LEU A 80 -17.40 -14.79 -41.48
C LEU A 80 -18.76 -15.43 -41.17
N THR A 81 -18.77 -16.50 -40.37
CA THR A 81 -20.00 -17.20 -39.96
C THR A 81 -20.89 -16.28 -39.11
N LEU A 82 -20.30 -15.58 -38.12
CA LEU A 82 -21.02 -14.67 -37.24
C LEU A 82 -21.57 -13.45 -37.99
N MET A 83 -20.83 -12.91 -38.96
CA MET A 83 -21.33 -11.85 -39.84
C MET A 83 -22.53 -12.32 -40.67
N GLN A 84 -22.47 -13.54 -41.21
CA GLN A 84 -23.63 -14.13 -41.90
C GLN A 84 -24.83 -14.28 -40.94
N TRP A 85 -24.62 -14.77 -39.72
CA TRP A 85 -25.67 -14.89 -38.71
C TRP A 85 -26.25 -13.54 -38.27
N LEU A 86 -25.43 -12.49 -38.27
CA LEU A 86 -25.89 -11.12 -38.03
C LEU A 86 -26.82 -10.66 -39.17
N GLN A 87 -26.44 -10.91 -40.42
CA GLN A 87 -27.28 -10.58 -41.58
C GLN A 87 -28.61 -11.34 -41.56
N GLU A 88 -28.59 -12.60 -41.14
CA GLU A 88 -29.78 -13.46 -41.00
C GLU A 88 -30.62 -13.15 -39.74
N GLY A 89 -30.12 -12.30 -38.82
CA GLY A 89 -30.79 -11.98 -37.56
C GLY A 89 -30.78 -13.10 -36.50
N LYS A 90 -29.92 -14.10 -36.68
CA LYS A 90 -29.67 -15.18 -35.70
C LYS A 90 -28.94 -14.68 -34.46
N ILE A 91 -28.08 -13.68 -34.63
CA ILE A 91 -27.53 -12.87 -33.54
C ILE A 91 -28.05 -11.44 -33.66
N ASP A 92 -27.89 -10.65 -32.62
CA ASP A 92 -28.39 -9.28 -32.54
C ASP A 92 -27.26 -8.26 -32.74
N MET A 93 -26.05 -8.61 -32.31
CA MET A 93 -24.90 -7.72 -32.30
C MET A 93 -23.59 -8.50 -32.48
N LEU A 94 -22.59 -7.87 -33.08
CA LEU A 94 -21.23 -8.37 -33.22
C LEU A 94 -20.24 -7.21 -32.98
N GLY A 95 -19.24 -7.44 -32.12
CA GLY A 95 -18.23 -6.43 -31.78
C GLY A 95 -17.02 -6.42 -32.72
N ALA A 96 -16.19 -5.39 -32.56
CA ALA A 96 -14.88 -5.22 -33.20
C ALA A 96 -14.97 -5.10 -34.73
N ILE A 97 -16.07 -4.52 -35.23
CA ILE A 97 -16.30 -4.33 -36.66
C ILE A 97 -15.89 -2.92 -37.07
N ILE A 98 -15.09 -2.82 -38.13
CA ILE A 98 -14.72 -1.54 -38.75
C ILE A 98 -15.90 -1.06 -39.59
N TYR A 99 -16.27 0.21 -39.40
CA TYR A 99 -17.33 0.83 -40.20
C TYR A 99 -16.95 0.85 -41.69
N ASN A 100 -17.86 0.38 -42.55
CA ASN A 100 -17.71 0.43 -44.00
C ASN A 100 -19.03 0.82 -44.65
N GLU A 101 -19.04 1.95 -45.35
CA GLU A 101 -20.22 2.50 -46.04
C GLU A 101 -20.88 1.46 -46.96
N ALA A 102 -20.10 0.62 -47.66
CA ALA A 102 -20.62 -0.41 -48.56
C ALA A 102 -21.44 -1.51 -47.85
N THR A 103 -21.27 -1.66 -46.53
CA THR A 103 -21.96 -2.67 -45.72
C THR A 103 -23.17 -2.11 -44.95
N THR A 104 -23.43 -0.81 -45.06
CA THR A 104 -24.55 -0.16 -44.36
C THR A 104 -25.93 -0.61 -44.84
N ASN A 105 -26.02 -1.19 -46.04
CA ASN A 105 -27.24 -1.83 -46.52
C ASN A 105 -27.52 -3.18 -45.84
N LEU A 106 -26.49 -3.82 -45.25
CA LEU A 106 -26.55 -5.15 -44.63
C LEU A 106 -26.64 -5.09 -43.11
N TYR A 107 -26.01 -4.10 -42.49
CA TYR A 107 -25.92 -3.96 -41.02
C TYR A 107 -26.22 -2.53 -40.59
N ASP A 108 -26.67 -2.39 -39.34
CA ASP A 108 -26.62 -1.11 -38.64
C ASP A 108 -25.38 -1.04 -37.75
N TYR A 109 -24.87 0.16 -37.48
CA TYR A 109 -23.66 0.35 -36.67
C TYR A 109 -23.97 1.21 -35.45
N SER A 110 -23.31 0.93 -34.32
CA SER A 110 -23.34 1.82 -33.17
C SER A 110 -22.86 3.23 -33.55
N GLY A 111 -23.51 4.26 -33.01
CA GLY A 111 -23.21 5.67 -33.29
C GLY A 111 -21.92 6.15 -32.63
N TYR A 112 -21.37 5.37 -31.71
CA TYR A 112 -20.08 5.62 -31.06
C TYR A 112 -19.19 4.40 -31.25
N SER A 113 -17.88 4.62 -31.41
CA SER A 113 -16.89 3.55 -31.32
C SER A 113 -16.75 3.09 -29.88
N TYR A 114 -16.53 1.81 -29.65
CA TYR A 114 -16.26 1.28 -28.32
C TYR A 114 -14.77 0.94 -28.12
N GLY A 115 -13.92 1.36 -29.04
CA GLY A 115 -12.47 1.32 -28.94
C GLY A 115 -11.79 1.65 -30.26
N THR A 116 -10.48 1.65 -30.24
CA THR A 116 -9.63 2.03 -31.38
C THR A 116 -8.52 0.99 -31.52
N ALA A 117 -8.34 0.49 -32.74
CA ALA A 117 -7.24 -0.38 -33.11
C ALA A 117 -6.16 0.41 -33.85
N TYR A 118 -4.91 0.03 -33.69
CA TYR A 118 -3.78 0.62 -34.39
C TYR A 118 -3.12 -0.41 -35.28
N THR A 119 -2.71 0.01 -36.48
CA THR A 119 -1.79 -0.81 -37.28
C THR A 119 -0.43 -0.78 -36.62
N THR A 120 0.20 -1.94 -36.47
CA THR A 120 1.48 -2.07 -35.81
C THR A 120 2.52 -2.65 -36.75
N LEU A 121 3.75 -2.15 -36.62
CA LEU A 121 4.92 -2.85 -37.15
C LEU A 121 5.52 -3.64 -35.99
N CYS A 122 5.56 -4.96 -36.13
CA CYS A 122 5.97 -5.87 -35.07
C CYS A 122 7.22 -6.66 -35.45
N VAL A 123 8.05 -6.94 -34.46
CA VAL A 123 9.26 -7.75 -34.55
C VAL A 123 9.20 -8.85 -33.48
N LYS A 124 10.12 -9.81 -33.49
CA LYS A 124 10.22 -10.80 -32.41
C LYS A 124 10.47 -10.10 -31.07
N ASP A 125 9.82 -10.57 -30.01
CA ASP A 125 9.90 -9.92 -28.70
C ASP A 125 11.32 -9.92 -28.10
N ASP A 126 12.07 -10.98 -28.38
CA ASP A 126 13.48 -11.19 -28.02
C ASP A 126 14.50 -10.52 -28.98
N ASP A 127 14.06 -9.92 -30.08
CA ASP A 127 14.95 -9.18 -30.98
C ASP A 127 15.15 -7.74 -30.49
N TYR A 128 16.25 -7.53 -29.77
CA TYR A 128 16.59 -6.25 -29.15
C TYR A 128 17.25 -5.24 -30.11
N ARG A 129 17.44 -5.61 -31.39
CA ARG A 129 17.98 -4.69 -32.40
C ARG A 129 16.99 -3.59 -32.76
N TRP A 130 15.70 -3.89 -32.67
CA TRP A 130 14.63 -2.97 -33.06
C TRP A 130 14.03 -2.29 -31.84
N ILE A 131 14.32 -1.00 -31.72
CA ILE A 131 13.83 -0.13 -30.65
C ILE A 131 12.67 0.69 -31.18
N GLU A 132 11.66 0.89 -30.34
CA GLU A 132 10.47 1.68 -30.68
C GLU A 132 10.86 3.12 -31.08
N ASN A 133 10.30 3.60 -32.20
CA ASN A 133 10.57 4.91 -32.81
C ASN A 133 12.04 5.22 -33.15
N ASP A 134 12.94 4.22 -33.17
CA ASP A 134 14.34 4.39 -33.58
C ASP A 134 14.51 4.29 -35.11
N TYR A 135 13.82 5.19 -35.82
CA TYR A 135 13.66 5.14 -37.28
C TYR A 135 14.99 5.09 -38.05
N SER A 136 16.04 5.71 -37.53
CA SER A 136 17.36 5.71 -38.16
C SER A 136 17.97 4.30 -38.25
N ASN A 137 17.68 3.44 -37.26
CA ASN A 137 18.13 2.05 -37.22
C ASN A 137 17.16 1.08 -37.91
N TRP A 138 16.04 1.56 -38.46
CA TRP A 138 15.06 0.73 -39.18
C TRP A 138 15.31 0.63 -40.68
N ASN A 139 16.33 1.33 -41.20
CA ASN A 139 16.56 1.37 -42.63
C ASN A 139 16.82 -0.02 -43.22
N GLU A 140 16.10 -0.30 -44.31
CA GLU A 140 16.10 -1.58 -45.02
C GLU A 140 15.50 -2.77 -44.25
N ILE A 141 14.74 -2.53 -43.18
CA ILE A 141 14.03 -3.59 -42.44
C ILE A 141 13.21 -4.47 -43.40
N ARG A 142 13.35 -5.80 -43.29
CA ARG A 142 12.65 -6.76 -44.16
C ARG A 142 11.28 -7.07 -43.57
N ILE A 143 10.22 -6.76 -44.31
CA ILE A 143 8.84 -6.90 -43.85
C ILE A 143 8.13 -7.94 -44.72
N GLY A 144 7.52 -8.94 -44.08
CA GLY A 144 6.71 -9.94 -44.76
C GLY A 144 5.48 -9.32 -45.42
N TYR A 145 5.23 -9.68 -46.67
CA TYR A 145 4.16 -9.15 -47.52
C TYR A 145 3.33 -10.28 -48.11
N THR A 146 2.01 -10.09 -48.15
CA THR A 146 1.06 -10.86 -48.94
C THR A 146 -0.01 -9.92 -49.49
N ALA A 147 -0.73 -10.35 -50.54
CA ALA A 147 -1.73 -9.52 -51.20
C ALA A 147 -2.88 -9.08 -50.27
N SER A 148 -3.19 -9.85 -49.20
CA SER A 148 -4.20 -9.45 -48.19
C SER A 148 -3.81 -8.19 -47.42
N LEU A 149 -2.52 -7.87 -47.34
CA LEU A 149 -1.98 -6.78 -46.54
C LEU A 149 -1.76 -5.47 -47.32
N GLU A 150 -2.09 -5.42 -48.62
CA GLU A 150 -1.78 -4.27 -49.49
C GLU A 150 -2.21 -2.93 -48.89
N LYS A 151 -3.46 -2.83 -48.41
CA LYS A 151 -3.99 -1.62 -47.76
C LYS A 151 -3.18 -1.19 -46.54
N ARG A 152 -2.65 -2.13 -45.77
CA ARG A 152 -1.82 -1.80 -44.59
C ARG A 152 -0.42 -1.36 -45.01
N PHE A 153 0.09 -1.88 -46.12
CA PHE A 153 1.35 -1.40 -46.69
C PHE A 153 1.24 0.03 -47.24
N GLU A 154 0.09 0.45 -47.79
CA GLU A 154 -0.14 1.85 -48.16
C GLU A 154 -0.08 2.80 -46.94
N LEU A 155 -0.62 2.33 -45.79
CA LEU A 155 -0.53 3.05 -44.52
C LEU A 155 0.93 3.10 -44.02
N LEU A 156 1.65 1.98 -44.13
CA LEU A 156 3.07 1.92 -43.79
C LEU A 156 3.91 2.82 -44.69
N ASP A 157 3.62 2.91 -45.98
CA ASP A 157 4.30 3.79 -46.93
C ASP A 157 4.16 5.27 -46.52
N SER A 158 2.96 5.65 -46.07
CA SER A 158 2.70 6.99 -45.57
C SER A 158 3.45 7.25 -44.25
N TYR A 159 3.44 6.27 -43.34
CA TYR A 159 4.14 6.35 -42.06
C TYR A 159 5.67 6.41 -42.23
N ALA A 160 6.23 5.61 -43.13
CA ALA A 160 7.66 5.57 -43.45
C ALA A 160 8.16 6.90 -44.03
N LYS A 161 7.37 7.52 -44.92
CA LYS A 161 7.68 8.86 -45.45
C LYS A 161 7.68 9.94 -44.38
N MET A 162 6.71 9.93 -43.46
CA MET A 162 6.63 10.94 -42.39
C MET A 162 7.78 10.83 -41.39
N ASN A 163 8.28 9.62 -41.15
CA ASN A 163 9.33 9.34 -40.16
C ASN A 163 10.71 9.08 -40.78
N ASN A 164 10.85 9.29 -42.09
CA ASN A 164 12.12 9.18 -42.84
C ASN A 164 12.87 7.85 -42.68
N PHE A 165 12.16 6.72 -42.77
CA PHE A 165 12.81 5.39 -42.85
C PHE A 165 12.41 4.63 -44.12
N THR A 166 13.21 3.62 -44.46
CA THR A 166 13.00 2.76 -45.64
C THR A 166 12.87 1.30 -45.24
N TYR A 167 12.19 0.48 -46.05
CA TYR A 167 11.96 -0.93 -45.76
C TYR A 167 11.92 -1.77 -47.05
N LYS A 168 12.09 -3.09 -46.93
CA LYS A 168 12.06 -4.07 -48.03
C LYS A 168 10.85 -4.99 -47.88
N LYS A 169 9.98 -5.06 -48.90
CA LYS A 169 8.87 -6.02 -48.96
C LYS A 169 9.40 -7.40 -49.36
N VAL A 170 9.07 -8.44 -48.59
CA VAL A 170 9.40 -9.84 -48.88
C VAL A 170 8.12 -10.62 -49.04
N THR A 171 7.84 -11.11 -50.25
CA THR A 171 6.54 -11.72 -50.60
C THR A 171 6.43 -13.16 -50.14
N TYR A 172 5.26 -13.52 -49.59
CA TYR A 172 4.85 -14.86 -49.20
C TYR A 172 3.42 -15.14 -49.68
N ASP A 173 3.06 -16.42 -49.76
CA ASP A 173 1.74 -16.85 -50.21
C ASP A 173 0.67 -16.64 -49.13
N THR A 174 0.97 -16.99 -47.88
CA THR A 174 0.04 -16.86 -46.75
C THR A 174 0.62 -16.04 -45.59
N GLU A 175 -0.26 -15.50 -44.74
CA GLU A 175 0.17 -14.85 -43.50
C GLU A 175 0.85 -15.83 -42.53
N GLN A 176 0.50 -17.11 -42.58
CA GLN A 176 1.18 -18.12 -41.77
C GLN A 176 2.65 -18.28 -42.17
N ASP A 177 2.96 -18.28 -43.47
CA ASP A 177 4.33 -18.34 -43.98
C ASP A 177 5.16 -17.12 -43.54
N ILE A 178 4.52 -15.94 -43.44
CA ILE A 178 5.15 -14.72 -42.92
C ILE A 178 5.59 -14.92 -41.47
N TYR A 179 4.71 -15.46 -40.61
CA TYR A 179 5.07 -15.71 -39.21
C TYR A 179 6.16 -16.79 -39.07
N GLU A 180 6.11 -17.85 -39.86
CA GLU A 180 7.17 -18.86 -39.90
C GLU A 180 8.52 -18.28 -40.36
N ALA A 181 8.50 -17.39 -41.36
CA ALA A 181 9.69 -16.70 -41.84
C ALA A 181 10.25 -15.70 -40.81
N LEU A 182 9.38 -15.03 -40.05
CA LEU A 182 9.78 -14.20 -38.91
C LEU A 182 10.49 -15.08 -37.86
N ASP A 183 9.92 -16.24 -37.54
CA ASP A 183 10.51 -17.15 -36.56
C ASP A 183 11.90 -17.65 -36.97
N LYS A 184 12.08 -17.95 -38.27
CA LYS A 184 13.37 -18.36 -38.87
C LYS A 184 14.37 -17.21 -39.05
N GLY A 185 13.95 -15.95 -38.89
CA GLY A 185 14.80 -14.77 -39.10
C GLY A 185 15.03 -14.39 -40.57
N GLU A 186 14.22 -14.94 -41.49
CA GLU A 186 14.26 -14.63 -42.92
C GLU A 186 13.70 -13.23 -43.24
N ILE A 187 12.83 -12.73 -42.35
CA ILE A 187 12.37 -11.35 -42.29
C ILE A 187 12.59 -10.80 -40.88
N ASP A 188 12.52 -9.49 -40.74
CA ASP A 188 12.76 -8.79 -39.47
C ASP A 188 11.46 -8.36 -38.80
N ALA A 189 10.41 -8.07 -39.59
CA ALA A 189 9.16 -7.53 -39.09
C ALA A 189 7.92 -8.00 -39.87
N VAL A 190 6.76 -7.83 -39.22
CA VAL A 190 5.44 -8.13 -39.76
C VAL A 190 4.49 -6.97 -39.46
N ILE A 191 3.52 -6.73 -40.34
CA ILE A 191 2.44 -5.78 -40.06
C ILE A 191 1.31 -6.51 -39.34
N SER A 192 0.86 -5.98 -38.21
CA SER A 192 -0.21 -6.56 -37.42
C SER A 192 -1.18 -5.48 -36.90
N VAL A 193 -1.98 -5.86 -35.90
CA VAL A 193 -2.86 -4.98 -35.12
C VAL A 193 -2.49 -5.11 -33.66
N ASP A 194 -2.59 -4.03 -32.91
CA ASP A 194 -2.32 -4.02 -31.46
C ASP A 194 -3.35 -4.82 -30.64
N ILE A 195 -4.63 -4.79 -31.05
CA ILE A 195 -5.68 -5.59 -30.42
C ILE A 195 -5.61 -7.05 -30.88
N GLY A 196 -5.59 -7.98 -29.93
CA GLY A 196 -5.48 -9.42 -30.22
C GLY A 196 -4.16 -9.85 -30.85
N MET A 197 -3.09 -9.10 -30.60
CA MET A 197 -1.74 -9.43 -31.07
C MET A 197 -1.27 -10.79 -30.55
N ILE A 198 -0.67 -11.60 -31.41
CA ILE A 198 -0.11 -12.91 -31.05
C ILE A 198 1.06 -12.79 -30.05
N ASP A 199 1.40 -13.91 -29.42
CA ASP A 199 2.57 -13.99 -28.54
C ASP A 199 3.86 -14.16 -29.34
N GLY A 200 5.00 -13.81 -28.72
CA GLY A 200 6.32 -13.88 -29.37
C GLY A 200 6.69 -12.67 -30.23
N ILE A 201 5.79 -11.68 -30.35
CA ILE A 201 6.07 -10.43 -31.06
C ILE A 201 5.82 -9.20 -30.19
N LYS A 202 6.54 -8.11 -30.49
CA LYS A 202 6.36 -6.78 -29.90
C LYS A 202 6.21 -5.72 -31.00
N ALA A 203 5.40 -4.71 -30.74
CA ALA A 203 5.27 -3.57 -31.64
C ALA A 203 6.44 -2.59 -31.45
N ILE A 204 7.07 -2.18 -32.54
CA ILE A 204 8.09 -1.11 -32.58
C ILE A 204 7.52 0.19 -33.17
N ALA A 205 6.33 0.11 -33.80
CA ALA A 205 5.58 1.26 -34.29
C ALA A 205 4.09 1.02 -34.11
N ARG A 206 3.34 2.08 -33.81
CA ARG A 206 1.87 2.09 -33.80
C ARG A 206 1.38 3.29 -34.60
N PHE A 207 0.57 3.07 -35.62
CA PHE A 207 0.10 4.11 -36.52
C PHE A 207 -1.29 3.79 -37.09
N SER A 208 -1.89 4.78 -37.75
CA SER A 208 -3.20 4.64 -38.42
C SER A 208 -4.31 4.10 -37.50
N ALA A 209 -4.66 4.90 -36.49
CA ALA A 209 -5.77 4.63 -35.58
C ALA A 209 -7.08 4.41 -36.35
N THR A 210 -7.73 3.27 -36.11
CA THR A 210 -8.98 2.87 -36.75
C THR A 210 -10.03 2.55 -35.68
N PRO A 211 -11.09 3.35 -35.54
CA PRO A 211 -12.16 3.08 -34.60
C PRO A 211 -12.94 1.82 -35.01
N TYR A 212 -13.37 1.04 -34.02
CA TYR A 212 -14.24 -0.11 -34.22
C TYR A 212 -15.54 0.01 -33.43
N TYR A 213 -16.59 -0.62 -33.97
CA TYR A 213 -17.97 -0.44 -33.59
C TYR A 213 -18.64 -1.77 -33.29
N PHE A 214 -19.83 -1.71 -32.71
CA PHE A 214 -20.76 -2.82 -32.76
C PHE A 214 -21.53 -2.75 -34.07
N ALA A 215 -21.56 -3.86 -34.81
CA ALA A 215 -22.50 -4.07 -35.89
C ALA A 215 -23.74 -4.78 -35.35
N LEU A 216 -24.91 -4.36 -35.80
CA LEU A 216 -26.21 -4.88 -35.37
C LEU A 216 -26.98 -5.40 -36.58
N THR A 217 -27.86 -6.36 -36.32
CA THR A 217 -28.84 -6.85 -37.29
C THR A 217 -29.67 -5.69 -37.82
N LYS A 218 -29.74 -5.56 -39.15
CA LYS A 218 -30.41 -4.45 -39.82
C LYS A 218 -31.86 -4.27 -39.34
N GLY A 219 -32.24 -3.04 -39.01
CA GLY A 219 -33.59 -2.68 -38.63
C GLY A 219 -33.92 -2.89 -37.14
N LYS A 220 -32.97 -3.35 -36.30
CA LYS A 220 -33.14 -3.42 -34.84
C LYS A 220 -32.94 -2.06 -34.15
N THR A 221 -33.73 -1.08 -34.59
CA THR A 221 -33.61 0.33 -34.16
C THR A 221 -33.78 0.51 -32.65
N GLU A 222 -34.58 -0.32 -31.98
CA GLU A 222 -34.76 -0.26 -30.53
C GLU A 222 -33.45 -0.58 -29.79
N ILE A 223 -32.77 -1.68 -30.15
CA ILE A 223 -31.47 -2.07 -29.57
C ILE A 223 -30.42 -1.00 -29.89
N LEU A 224 -30.39 -0.53 -31.13
CA LEU A 224 -29.44 0.50 -31.57
C LEU A 224 -29.60 1.81 -30.81
N ASN A 225 -30.84 2.30 -30.64
CA ASN A 225 -31.10 3.56 -29.94
C ASN A 225 -30.74 3.45 -28.45
N GLU A 226 -31.08 2.33 -27.82
CA GLU A 226 -30.74 2.04 -26.43
C GLU A 226 -29.21 1.94 -26.23
N LEU A 227 -28.51 1.24 -27.14
CA LEU A 227 -27.05 1.16 -27.17
C LEU A 227 -26.43 2.55 -27.29
N ASN A 228 -26.85 3.33 -28.29
CA ASN A 228 -26.28 4.65 -28.57
C ASN A 228 -26.48 5.62 -27.40
N LYS A 229 -27.68 5.61 -26.79
CA LYS A 229 -27.96 6.41 -25.60
C LYS A 229 -27.04 6.01 -24.43
N THR A 230 -26.84 4.71 -24.23
CA THR A 230 -26.00 4.20 -23.15
C THR A 230 -24.53 4.52 -23.39
N MET A 231 -24.03 4.34 -24.61
CA MET A 231 -22.65 4.71 -24.97
C MET A 231 -22.40 6.22 -24.81
N ALA A 232 -23.35 7.07 -25.19
CA ALA A 232 -23.25 8.52 -24.95
C ALA A 232 -23.16 8.86 -23.45
N ASN A 233 -23.94 8.17 -22.62
CA ASN A 233 -23.92 8.34 -21.17
C ASN A 233 -22.61 7.81 -20.55
N LEU A 234 -22.10 6.67 -21.01
CA LEU A 234 -20.82 6.13 -20.56
C LEU A 234 -19.67 7.07 -20.89
N ASN A 235 -19.62 7.58 -22.12
CA ASN A 235 -18.57 8.52 -22.54
C ASN A 235 -18.56 9.82 -21.73
N SER A 236 -19.72 10.28 -21.25
CA SER A 236 -19.82 11.49 -20.42
C SER A 236 -19.61 11.23 -18.92
N SER A 237 -20.06 10.08 -18.40
CA SER A 237 -19.95 9.74 -16.97
C SER A 237 -18.63 9.06 -16.60
N ASN A 238 -18.00 8.34 -17.51
CA ASN A 238 -16.71 7.66 -17.31
C ASN A 238 -15.80 7.83 -18.54
N PRO A 239 -15.19 9.01 -18.72
CA PRO A 239 -14.35 9.30 -19.89
C PRO A 239 -13.08 8.43 -19.98
N TYR A 240 -12.66 7.78 -18.89
CA TYR A 240 -11.45 6.94 -18.83
C TYR A 240 -11.73 5.44 -19.06
N LEU A 241 -12.98 5.05 -19.31
CA LEU A 241 -13.35 3.65 -19.49
C LEU A 241 -12.57 3.00 -20.64
N LEU A 242 -12.54 3.64 -21.81
CA LEU A 242 -11.88 3.07 -22.99
C LEU A 242 -10.37 2.93 -22.78
N SER A 243 -9.72 3.94 -22.20
CA SER A 243 -8.27 3.90 -21.95
C SER A 243 -7.90 2.84 -20.90
N SER A 244 -8.68 2.72 -19.83
CA SER A 244 -8.43 1.71 -18.78
C SER A 244 -8.66 0.28 -19.27
N LEU A 245 -9.71 0.04 -20.06
CA LEU A 245 -9.91 -1.26 -20.71
C LEU A 245 -8.79 -1.56 -21.71
N TYR A 246 -8.38 -0.58 -22.52
CA TYR A 246 -7.28 -0.77 -23.47
C TYR A 246 -5.98 -1.13 -22.75
N GLU A 247 -5.65 -0.43 -21.66
CA GLU A 247 -4.47 -0.70 -20.86
C GLU A 247 -4.52 -2.12 -20.25
N LYS A 248 -5.66 -2.49 -19.65
CA LYS A 248 -5.86 -3.80 -19.05
C LYS A 248 -5.66 -4.97 -20.03
N TYR A 249 -6.13 -4.84 -21.27
CA TYR A 249 -6.18 -5.95 -22.21
C TYR A 249 -5.09 -5.93 -23.28
N PHE A 250 -4.53 -4.77 -23.62
CA PHE A 250 -3.62 -4.63 -24.76
C PHE A 250 -2.27 -3.98 -24.43
N ALA A 251 -2.10 -3.34 -23.27
CA ALA A 251 -0.80 -2.78 -22.90
C ALA A 251 0.19 -3.87 -22.50
N LYS A 252 1.06 -4.28 -23.44
CA LYS A 252 2.24 -5.09 -23.13
C LYS A 252 3.37 -4.17 -22.64
N LYS A 253 3.77 -4.29 -21.37
CA LYS A 253 4.99 -3.64 -20.86
C LYS A 253 6.23 -4.36 -21.41
N ASN A 254 7.22 -3.58 -21.82
CA ASN A 254 8.50 -4.12 -22.28
C ASN A 254 9.21 -4.83 -21.11
N LYS A 255 9.63 -6.09 -21.33
CA LYS A 255 10.34 -6.89 -20.31
C LYS A 255 11.79 -6.45 -20.09
N THR A 256 12.35 -5.71 -21.04
CA THR A 256 13.76 -5.33 -21.05
C THR A 256 13.88 -3.85 -21.38
N PHE A 257 14.70 -3.15 -20.61
CA PHE A 257 15.07 -1.77 -20.90
C PHE A 257 16.19 -1.75 -21.94
N ILE A 258 15.99 -1.00 -23.02
CA ILE A 258 16.94 -0.94 -24.14
C ILE A 258 17.16 0.53 -24.49
N LEU A 259 18.43 0.91 -24.60
CA LEU A 259 18.86 2.24 -25.02
C LEU A 259 19.26 2.20 -26.49
N THR A 260 18.93 3.25 -27.24
CA THR A 260 19.48 3.47 -28.58
C THR A 260 20.98 3.75 -28.50
N GLU A 261 21.70 3.59 -29.61
CA GLU A 261 23.13 3.91 -29.63
C GLU A 261 23.40 5.40 -29.35
N GLU A 262 22.52 6.29 -29.83
CA GLU A 262 22.58 7.72 -29.52
C GLU A 262 22.44 7.98 -28.02
N GLN A 263 21.50 7.32 -27.35
CA GLN A 263 21.34 7.42 -25.90
C GLN A 263 22.55 6.89 -25.14
N LYS A 264 23.11 5.74 -25.55
CA LYS A 264 24.32 5.18 -24.94
C LYS A 264 25.51 6.12 -25.07
N GLU A 265 25.69 6.72 -26.25
CA GLU A 265 26.73 7.73 -26.47
C GLU A 265 26.51 8.99 -25.63
N TYR A 266 25.27 9.46 -25.53
CA TYR A 266 24.89 10.58 -24.69
C TYR A 266 25.27 10.31 -23.23
N ILE A 267 24.88 9.16 -22.68
CA ILE A 267 25.16 8.76 -21.29
C ILE A 267 26.68 8.69 -21.05
N LYS A 268 27.45 8.07 -21.97
CA LYS A 268 28.92 7.99 -21.87
C LYS A 268 29.61 9.35 -21.83
N LYS A 269 29.08 10.34 -22.57
CA LYS A 269 29.64 11.70 -22.63
C LYS A 269 29.16 12.57 -21.48
N ARG A 270 28.05 12.23 -20.83
CA ARG A 270 27.46 13.02 -19.76
C ARG A 270 28.28 12.86 -18.47
N LYS A 271 28.55 13.98 -17.81
CA LYS A 271 29.11 13.98 -16.46
C LYS A 271 28.02 13.63 -15.45
N LYS A 272 28.42 13.41 -14.18
CA LYS A 272 27.48 13.28 -13.07
C LYS A 272 26.45 14.42 -13.10
N ILE A 273 25.19 14.04 -13.03
CA ILE A 273 24.06 14.94 -13.09
C ILE A 273 23.72 15.36 -11.66
N ARG A 274 23.75 16.67 -11.40
CA ARG A 274 23.53 17.23 -10.05
C ARG A 274 22.03 17.38 -9.79
N VAL A 275 21.55 16.70 -8.76
CA VAL A 275 20.13 16.62 -8.41
C VAL A 275 19.88 17.40 -7.14
N LEU A 276 19.07 18.45 -7.23
CA LEU A 276 18.53 19.16 -6.07
C LEU A 276 17.34 18.37 -5.52
N LEU A 277 17.46 17.82 -4.32
CA LEU A 277 16.31 17.31 -3.57
C LEU A 277 15.48 18.46 -3.02
N GLY A 278 14.17 18.28 -2.84
CA GLY A 278 13.17 19.17 -2.22
C GLY A 278 13.44 19.54 -0.77
N ASP A 279 12.40 20.07 -0.10
CA ASP A 279 12.41 20.28 1.35
C ASP A 279 12.61 18.96 2.09
N LYS A 280 13.07 19.01 3.36
CA LYS A 280 13.32 17.83 4.19
C LYS A 280 12.00 17.12 4.54
N SER A 281 11.50 16.29 3.64
CA SER A 281 10.23 15.56 3.76
C SER A 281 10.50 14.09 4.03
N VAL A 282 10.73 13.72 5.29
CA VAL A 282 10.93 12.31 5.67
C VAL A 282 9.59 11.57 5.59
N PRO A 283 9.47 10.41 4.91
CA PRO A 283 10.53 9.59 4.31
C PRO A 283 10.72 9.76 2.79
N LEU A 284 10.10 10.76 2.17
CA LEU A 284 10.17 11.00 0.72
C LEU A 284 11.57 11.42 0.25
N GLN A 285 12.17 12.42 0.89
CA GLN A 285 13.49 12.95 0.54
C GLN A 285 14.10 13.74 1.71
N TYR A 286 15.33 13.42 2.07
CA TYR A 286 16.08 14.14 3.10
C TYR A 286 17.56 13.79 3.05
N PHE A 287 18.38 14.60 3.72
CA PHE A 287 19.73 14.21 4.08
C PHE A 287 19.72 13.72 5.54
N ASP A 288 20.36 12.58 5.81
CA ASP A 288 20.49 12.05 7.17
C ASP A 288 21.48 12.87 8.02
N ARG A 289 21.67 12.47 9.28
CA ARG A 289 22.58 13.16 10.20
C ARG A 289 24.06 13.11 9.77
N HIS A 290 24.41 12.21 8.87
CA HIS A 290 25.75 12.05 8.32
C HIS A 290 25.92 12.77 6.98
N GLY A 291 24.86 13.43 6.48
CA GLY A 291 24.88 14.12 5.19
C GLY A 291 24.67 13.20 3.99
N ASN A 292 24.17 11.96 4.19
CA ASN A 292 23.83 11.08 3.08
C ASN A 292 22.40 11.33 2.61
N PRO A 293 22.13 11.39 1.30
CA PRO A 293 20.78 11.47 0.77
C PRO A 293 20.02 10.17 1.08
N LYS A 294 18.76 10.29 1.51
CA LYS A 294 17.84 9.20 1.84
C LYS A 294 16.41 9.53 1.42
N GLY A 295 15.61 8.48 1.24
CA GLY A 295 14.17 8.57 1.01
C GLY A 295 13.73 7.94 -0.31
N VAL A 296 12.41 7.88 -0.49
CA VAL A 296 11.74 7.33 -1.68
C VAL A 296 12.32 7.89 -2.98
N ILE A 297 12.52 9.21 -3.05
CA ILE A 297 13.03 9.88 -4.25
C ILE A 297 14.49 9.50 -4.51
N VAL A 298 15.30 9.35 -3.47
CA VAL A 298 16.71 8.96 -3.62
C VAL A 298 16.82 7.55 -4.16
N ASP A 299 16.08 6.61 -3.58
CA ASP A 299 16.01 5.22 -4.04
C ASP A 299 15.42 5.10 -5.46
N PHE A 300 14.50 5.99 -5.84
CA PHE A 300 13.99 6.07 -7.21
C PHE A 300 15.10 6.49 -8.20
N PHE A 301 15.94 7.46 -7.83
CA PHE A 301 17.10 7.83 -8.64
C PHE A 301 18.19 6.74 -8.66
N GLU A 302 18.33 5.93 -7.59
CA GLU A 302 19.17 4.72 -7.63
C GLU A 302 18.65 3.71 -8.66
N PHE A 303 17.33 3.50 -8.74
CA PHE A 303 16.73 2.71 -9.80
C PHE A 303 17.06 3.28 -11.18
N LEU A 304 16.87 4.59 -11.40
CA LEU A 304 17.20 5.23 -12.68
C LEU A 304 18.66 5.04 -13.05
N SER A 305 19.56 5.16 -12.08
CA SER A 305 21.00 4.93 -12.28
C SER A 305 21.28 3.48 -12.70
N SER A 306 20.70 2.51 -11.99
CA SER A 306 20.89 1.08 -12.29
C SER A 306 20.32 0.67 -13.66
N THR A 307 19.24 1.31 -14.10
CA THR A 307 18.54 1.00 -15.34
C THR A 307 19.18 1.68 -16.55
N THR A 308 19.57 2.94 -16.41
CA THR A 308 20.05 3.77 -17.54
C THR A 308 21.58 3.85 -17.62
N GLY A 309 22.29 3.63 -16.51
CA GLY A 309 23.72 3.93 -16.38
C GLY A 309 24.04 5.41 -16.17
N LEU A 310 23.04 6.29 -16.02
CA LEU A 310 23.26 7.68 -15.61
C LEU A 310 23.80 7.73 -14.18
N GLU A 311 24.73 8.65 -13.93
CA GLU A 311 25.25 8.91 -12.58
C GLU A 311 24.65 10.18 -12.01
N PHE A 312 24.11 10.10 -10.80
CA PHE A 312 23.48 11.22 -10.11
C PHE A 312 24.27 11.61 -8.85
N GLU A 313 24.38 12.92 -8.62
CA GLU A 313 24.98 13.51 -7.43
C GLU A 313 23.95 14.40 -6.73
N PHE A 314 23.56 14.05 -5.51
CA PHE A 314 22.55 14.82 -4.78
C PHE A 314 23.17 16.02 -4.06
N VAL A 315 22.61 17.21 -4.29
CA VAL A 315 23.07 18.47 -3.72
C VAL A 315 22.17 18.87 -2.54
N ALA A 316 22.78 19.01 -1.37
CA ALA A 316 22.11 19.55 -0.18
C ALA A 316 22.23 21.09 -0.18
N PRO A 317 21.12 21.84 -0.01
CA PRO A 317 21.23 23.28 0.23
C PRO A 317 21.93 23.53 1.58
N THR A 318 22.96 24.37 1.57
CA THR A 318 23.65 24.78 2.79
C THR A 318 22.83 25.84 3.55
N LYS A 319 23.28 26.27 4.73
CA LYS A 319 22.65 27.40 5.43
C LYS A 319 22.90 28.74 4.73
N GLU A 320 23.98 28.85 3.96
CA GLU A 320 24.37 30.07 3.24
C GLU A 320 23.70 30.16 1.87
N ASP A 321 23.40 29.01 1.24
CA ASP A 321 22.77 28.92 -0.07
C ASP A 321 21.25 28.74 0.02
N ASN A 322 20.50 29.57 -0.72
CA ASN A 322 19.09 29.27 -1.01
C ASN A 322 19.01 28.36 -2.24
N ARG A 323 18.10 27.37 -2.21
CA ARG A 323 17.73 26.50 -3.33
C ARG A 323 17.53 27.27 -4.65
N LYS A 324 16.82 28.41 -4.59
CA LYS A 324 16.57 29.27 -5.76
C LYS A 324 17.88 29.85 -6.33
N THR A 325 18.87 30.10 -5.48
CA THR A 325 20.21 30.56 -5.89
C THR A 325 20.97 29.47 -6.61
N LEU A 326 20.99 28.23 -6.09
CA LEU A 326 21.64 27.08 -6.74
C LEU A 326 21.09 26.84 -8.15
N ILE A 327 19.76 26.94 -8.31
CA ILE A 327 19.09 26.83 -9.62
C ILE A 327 19.51 27.98 -10.54
N LYS A 328 19.42 29.23 -10.05
CA LYS A 328 19.76 30.42 -10.84
C LYS A 328 21.22 30.42 -11.32
N ASN A 329 22.14 29.94 -10.48
CA ASN A 329 23.56 29.86 -10.77
C ASN A 329 23.93 28.65 -11.65
N LYS A 330 22.97 27.80 -12.02
CA LYS A 330 23.19 26.54 -12.75
C LYS A 330 24.15 25.59 -12.02
N GLU A 331 24.07 25.59 -10.70
CA GLU A 331 24.85 24.70 -9.82
C GLU A 331 24.21 23.31 -9.65
N VAL A 332 22.99 23.16 -10.17
CA VAL A 332 22.24 21.91 -10.24
C VAL A 332 21.68 21.74 -11.66
N ASP A 333 21.43 20.50 -12.06
CA ASP A 333 20.94 20.16 -13.40
C ASP A 333 19.47 19.70 -13.34
N LEU A 334 19.09 19.02 -12.25
CA LEU A 334 17.75 18.49 -12.02
C LEU A 334 17.17 18.94 -10.67
N VAL A 335 15.84 19.02 -10.58
CA VAL A 335 15.10 18.96 -9.31
C VAL A 335 14.36 17.64 -9.23
N GLY A 336 14.70 16.81 -8.23
CA GLY A 336 14.29 15.40 -8.19
C GLY A 336 12.82 15.18 -7.86
N GLY A 337 12.33 15.79 -6.78
CA GLY A 337 10.94 15.67 -6.31
C GLY A 337 10.16 16.96 -6.51
N PHE A 338 10.03 17.41 -7.76
CA PHE A 338 9.31 18.64 -8.06
C PHE A 338 7.79 18.38 -8.06
N SER A 339 7.07 19.10 -7.19
CA SER A 339 5.61 19.17 -7.18
C SER A 339 5.15 20.31 -8.08
N LYS A 340 4.06 20.11 -8.84
CA LYS A 340 3.42 21.17 -9.65
C LYS A 340 2.94 22.37 -8.82
N TYR A 341 2.84 22.22 -7.50
CA TYR A 341 2.47 23.26 -6.55
C TYR A 341 3.67 24.03 -5.95
N SER A 342 4.88 23.72 -6.40
CA SER A 342 6.10 24.34 -5.89
C SER A 342 6.48 25.62 -6.65
N ASP A 343 6.73 26.69 -5.91
CA ASP A 343 7.19 27.98 -6.44
C ASP A 343 8.69 28.01 -6.81
N LEU A 344 9.37 26.87 -6.64
CA LEU A 344 10.82 26.76 -6.68
C LEU A 344 11.39 27.15 -8.04
N LEU A 345 10.66 26.85 -9.12
CA LEU A 345 11.04 27.08 -10.51
C LEU A 345 10.31 28.26 -11.16
N ASN A 346 9.65 29.11 -10.37
CA ASN A 346 9.02 30.31 -10.90
C ASN A 346 10.05 31.20 -11.61
N ASN A 347 9.75 31.55 -12.86
CA ASN A 347 10.63 32.32 -13.77
C ASN A 347 11.92 31.59 -14.20
N VAL A 348 11.95 30.26 -14.09
CA VAL A 348 13.02 29.42 -14.64
C VAL A 348 12.44 28.59 -15.78
N SER A 349 13.16 28.50 -16.89
CA SER A 349 12.82 27.57 -17.97
C SER A 349 13.19 26.14 -17.56
N TYR A 350 12.27 25.20 -17.69
CA TYR A 350 12.51 23.79 -17.39
C TYR A 350 11.60 22.88 -18.22
N ARG A 351 11.98 21.61 -18.32
CA ARG A 351 11.16 20.52 -18.85
C ARG A 351 10.80 19.56 -17.73
N LEU A 352 9.56 19.08 -17.67
CA LEU A 352 9.15 18.04 -16.72
C LEU A 352 9.19 16.67 -17.39
N THR A 353 9.61 15.67 -16.62
CA THR A 353 9.33 14.27 -16.94
C THR A 353 7.87 13.93 -16.64
N LEU A 354 7.44 12.75 -17.08
CA LEU A 354 6.26 12.10 -16.53
C LEU A 354 6.36 12.03 -14.99
N PRO A 355 5.23 12.13 -14.27
CA PRO A 355 5.23 11.92 -12.84
C PRO A 355 5.59 10.46 -12.53
N TYR A 356 6.44 10.26 -11.52
CA TYR A 356 6.92 8.94 -11.12
C TYR A 356 6.42 8.53 -9.72
N LEU A 357 5.85 9.47 -8.97
CA LEU A 357 5.31 9.24 -7.64
C LEU A 357 4.06 10.11 -7.46
N GLU A 358 2.92 9.46 -7.23
CA GLU A 358 1.68 10.12 -6.81
C GLU A 358 1.50 9.92 -5.31
N THR A 359 1.10 10.98 -4.60
CA THR A 359 0.84 10.92 -3.16
C THR A 359 -0.40 11.72 -2.80
N ASN A 360 -1.03 11.36 -1.68
CA ASN A 360 -2.14 12.14 -1.14
C ASN A 360 -1.69 13.07 0.00
N MET A 361 -2.46 14.12 0.25
CA MET A 361 -2.35 14.92 1.47
C MET A 361 -3.34 14.43 2.53
N MET A 362 -2.91 14.52 3.78
CA MET A 362 -3.73 14.32 4.96
C MET A 362 -4.03 15.66 5.61
N LEU A 363 -5.28 15.83 6.05
CA LEU A 363 -5.66 16.94 6.91
C LEU A 363 -5.33 16.56 8.35
N ALA A 364 -4.32 17.20 8.92
CA ALA A 364 -3.94 17.08 10.31
C ALA A 364 -4.57 18.24 11.11
N VAL A 365 -5.39 17.93 12.11
CA VAL A 365 -6.13 18.91 12.91
C VAL A 365 -5.72 18.76 14.36
N ARG A 366 -5.64 19.86 15.10
CA ARG A 366 -5.45 19.79 16.55
C ARG A 366 -6.74 19.29 17.23
N LYS A 367 -6.63 18.35 18.16
CA LYS A 367 -7.77 17.85 18.95
C LYS A 367 -8.56 19.02 19.58
N GLY A 368 -9.87 19.01 19.40
CA GLY A 368 -10.79 20.05 19.87
C GLY A 368 -11.06 21.17 18.85
N VAL A 369 -10.44 21.14 17.66
CA VAL A 369 -10.84 21.96 16.51
C VAL A 369 -11.77 21.12 15.62
N ASN A 370 -12.89 21.71 15.19
CA ASN A 370 -13.82 21.09 14.25
C ASN A 370 -13.24 21.15 12.83
N GLU A 371 -13.06 19.99 12.20
CA GLU A 371 -12.56 19.82 10.83
C GLU A 371 -13.50 20.36 9.76
N GLU A 372 -14.80 20.46 10.05
CA GLU A 372 -15.81 20.98 9.12
C GLU A 372 -15.83 22.52 9.06
N ASP A 373 -15.22 23.21 10.04
CA ASP A 373 -15.22 24.67 10.16
C ASP A 373 -13.80 25.24 10.39
N LEU A 374 -13.05 25.36 9.28
CA LEU A 374 -11.66 25.79 9.26
C LEU A 374 -11.44 27.23 8.79
N LYS A 375 -12.51 27.96 8.41
CA LYS A 375 -12.41 29.28 7.76
C LYS A 375 -11.69 30.35 8.61
N ASP A 376 -11.86 30.28 9.93
CA ASP A 376 -11.23 31.18 10.90
C ASP A 376 -10.06 30.57 11.67
N LYS A 377 -9.54 29.46 11.18
CA LYS A 377 -8.45 28.71 11.81
C LYS A 377 -7.13 28.98 11.11
N LYS A 378 -6.03 28.86 11.86
CA LYS A 378 -4.67 29.03 11.34
C LYS A 378 -4.18 27.77 10.64
N LEU A 379 -3.79 27.90 9.37
CA LEU A 379 -3.23 26.85 8.55
C LEU A 379 -1.70 26.82 8.69
N GLY A 380 -1.14 25.65 9.01
CA GLY A 380 0.27 25.33 8.81
C GLY A 380 0.49 24.61 7.48
N ILE A 381 1.48 25.04 6.69
CA ILE A 381 1.82 24.37 5.43
C ILE A 381 3.33 24.36 5.18
N VAL A 382 3.81 23.35 4.46
CA VAL A 382 5.22 23.25 4.06
C VAL A 382 5.46 24.10 2.81
N PHE A 383 6.64 24.69 2.70
CA PHE A 383 7.04 25.57 1.60
C PHE A 383 6.74 25.00 0.20
N SER A 384 7.04 23.71 -0.04
CA SER A 384 6.79 23.05 -1.32
C SER A 384 5.32 23.05 -1.79
N GLU A 385 4.35 23.24 -0.89
CA GLU A 385 2.91 23.20 -1.19
C GLU A 385 2.23 24.56 -0.97
N ALA A 386 2.98 25.59 -0.52
CA ALA A 386 2.41 26.86 -0.08
C ALA A 386 1.76 27.67 -1.22
N GLU A 387 2.25 27.53 -2.46
CA GLU A 387 1.76 28.31 -3.61
C GLU A 387 0.32 27.96 -3.97
N TYR A 388 -0.06 26.67 -3.87
CA TYR A 388 -1.44 26.27 -4.10
C TYR A 388 -2.41 27.04 -3.20
N PHE A 389 -2.14 27.06 -1.89
CA PHE A 389 -3.05 27.68 -0.93
C PHE A 389 -3.03 29.20 -1.05
N ASN A 390 -1.87 29.79 -1.34
CA ASN A 390 -1.75 31.22 -1.63
C ASN A 390 -2.58 31.67 -2.84
N ASN A 391 -2.83 30.78 -3.80
CA ASN A 391 -3.59 31.06 -5.03
C ASN A 391 -5.04 30.56 -4.98
N SER A 392 -5.38 29.64 -4.09
CA SER A 392 -6.70 28.98 -4.01
C SER A 392 -7.84 29.87 -3.50
N ASN A 393 -7.55 31.01 -2.85
CA ASN A 393 -8.49 31.84 -2.09
C ASN A 393 -9.30 31.08 -1.01
N GLN A 394 -8.96 29.82 -0.71
CA GLN A 394 -9.68 29.01 0.30
C GLN A 394 -9.36 29.45 1.73
N VAL A 395 -8.17 30.03 1.94
CA VAL A 395 -7.68 30.47 3.24
C VAL A 395 -7.13 31.89 3.10
N GLU A 396 -7.45 32.76 4.06
CA GLU A 396 -6.91 34.12 4.12
C GLU A 396 -5.40 34.07 4.34
N LYS A 397 -4.64 34.86 3.56
CA LYS A 397 -3.16 34.78 3.53
C LYS A 397 -2.49 35.03 4.88
N ASP A 398 -3.10 35.86 5.73
CA ASP A 398 -2.62 36.17 7.09
C ASP A 398 -2.84 35.02 8.09
N LYS A 399 -3.70 34.04 7.75
CA LYS A 399 -3.91 32.81 8.52
C LYS A 399 -2.99 31.66 8.10
N ILE A 400 -2.18 31.84 7.05
CA ILE A 400 -1.25 30.82 6.54
C ILE A 400 0.13 31.03 7.17
N THR A 401 0.65 30.00 7.84
CA THR A 401 2.03 29.96 8.35
C THR A 401 2.82 28.91 7.58
N ILE A 402 3.89 29.34 6.92
CA ILE A 402 4.75 28.48 6.10
C ILE A 402 5.90 27.94 6.95
N TYR A 403 6.08 26.63 6.92
CA TYR A 403 7.13 25.89 7.60
C TYR A 403 8.13 25.31 6.60
N ARG A 404 9.35 25.09 7.08
CA ARG A 404 10.46 24.59 6.25
C ARG A 404 10.36 23.10 5.92
N ASP A 405 9.69 22.32 6.77
CA ASP A 405 9.60 20.87 6.64
C ASP A 405 8.34 20.32 7.36
N PRO A 406 7.85 19.12 7.02
CA PRO A 406 6.69 18.52 7.67
C PRO A 406 6.83 18.33 9.19
N GLU A 407 8.05 18.03 9.68
CA GLU A 407 8.29 17.78 11.11
C GLU A 407 8.02 19.03 11.94
N THR A 408 8.57 20.16 11.52
CA THR A 408 8.39 21.48 12.16
C THR A 408 6.94 21.96 12.08
N CYS A 409 6.25 21.68 10.97
CA CYS A 409 4.82 21.99 10.83
C CYS A 409 3.96 21.17 11.82
N LEU A 410 4.20 19.87 11.92
CA LEU A 410 3.52 18.99 12.87
C LEU A 410 3.82 19.35 14.33
N GLU A 411 5.06 19.77 14.64
CA GLU A 411 5.42 20.25 15.98
C GLU A 411 4.66 21.52 16.36
N ALA A 412 4.53 22.47 15.43
CA ALA A 412 3.78 23.70 15.63
C ALA A 412 2.27 23.41 15.83
N LEU A 413 1.71 22.48 15.05
CA LEU A 413 0.34 22.01 15.21
C LEU A 413 0.11 21.37 16.59
N ASN A 414 1.04 20.52 17.04
CA ASN A 414 0.96 19.85 18.34
C ASN A 414 1.10 20.84 19.51
N LYS A 415 1.90 21.91 19.35
CA LYS A 415 2.01 23.01 20.33
C LYS A 415 0.77 23.90 20.35
N GLY A 416 0.07 24.01 19.22
CA GLY A 416 -1.11 24.84 19.03
C GLY A 416 -0.80 26.23 18.48
N GLU A 417 0.35 26.39 17.82
CA GLU A 417 0.70 27.61 17.08
C GLU A 417 -0.17 27.77 15.82
N VAL A 418 -0.53 26.63 15.21
CA VAL A 418 -1.54 26.49 14.15
C VAL A 418 -2.66 25.54 14.60
N ASP A 419 -3.80 25.61 13.92
CA ASP A 419 -5.01 24.86 14.26
C ASP A 419 -5.17 23.60 13.38
N TYR A 420 -4.72 23.66 12.13
CA TYR A 420 -4.71 22.54 11.19
C TYR A 420 -3.53 22.68 10.20
N ALA A 421 -3.18 21.58 9.55
CA ALA A 421 -2.14 21.51 8.53
C ALA A 421 -2.48 20.48 7.45
N TYR A 422 -2.06 20.75 6.23
CA TYR A 422 -2.04 19.76 5.15
C TYR A 422 -0.65 19.16 5.04
N ILE A 423 -0.52 17.85 5.27
CA ILE A 423 0.75 17.14 5.29
C ILE A 423 0.66 15.92 4.39
N ASN A 424 1.70 15.66 3.60
CA ASN A 424 1.79 14.46 2.78
C ASN A 424 1.54 13.18 3.60
N GLU A 425 0.77 12.24 3.08
CA GLU A 425 0.33 11.03 3.80
C GLU A 425 1.50 10.16 4.30
N TYR A 426 2.58 10.04 3.52
CA TYR A 426 3.75 9.26 3.90
C TYR A 426 4.53 9.97 5.00
N CYS A 427 4.68 11.28 4.91
CA CYS A 427 5.29 12.09 5.96
C CYS A 427 4.48 12.01 7.25
N PHE A 428 3.17 12.18 7.17
CA PHE A 428 2.28 12.10 8.33
C PHE A 428 2.37 10.73 9.01
N SER A 429 2.22 9.65 8.23
CA SER A 429 2.30 8.27 8.71
C SER A 429 3.66 7.96 9.35
N TYR A 430 4.75 8.50 8.80
CA TYR A 430 6.09 8.34 9.37
C TYR A 430 6.19 8.98 10.76
N PHE A 431 5.71 10.21 10.94
CA PHE A 431 5.81 10.92 12.21
C PHE A 431 4.80 10.44 13.26
N MET A 432 3.60 10.00 12.86
CA MET A 432 2.58 9.54 13.80
C MET A 432 2.89 8.19 14.46
N LYS A 433 3.85 7.41 13.95
CA LYS A 433 4.32 6.19 14.62
C LYS A 433 4.86 6.44 16.03
N SER A 434 5.31 7.66 16.33
CA SER A 434 5.71 8.08 17.68
C SER A 434 4.48 8.66 18.41
N GLU A 435 3.57 7.78 18.85
CA GLU A 435 2.26 8.18 19.41
C GLU A 435 2.38 9.19 20.57
N ASP A 436 3.45 9.10 21.36
CA ASP A 436 3.70 9.99 22.49
C ASP A 436 4.06 11.44 22.05
N LYS A 437 4.75 11.62 20.91
CA LYS A 437 5.23 12.96 20.48
C LYS A 437 4.09 13.85 19.97
N TYR A 438 3.09 13.27 19.31
CA TYR A 438 2.05 14.00 18.56
C TYR A 438 0.62 13.73 19.04
N SER A 439 0.46 13.37 20.31
CA SER A 439 -0.82 12.95 20.92
C SER A 439 -1.98 13.96 20.84
N ARG A 440 -1.73 15.24 20.51
CA ARG A 440 -2.75 16.30 20.35
C ARG A 440 -3.23 16.47 18.91
N ILE A 441 -2.78 15.63 17.98
CA ILE A 441 -3.17 15.69 16.57
C ILE A 441 -4.20 14.59 16.28
N GLN A 442 -5.19 14.90 15.44
CA GLN A 442 -6.12 13.98 14.82
C GLN A 442 -6.03 14.17 13.30
N SER A 443 -6.33 13.14 12.52
CA SER A 443 -6.20 13.22 11.06
C SER A 443 -7.40 12.69 10.32
N TYR A 444 -7.69 13.35 9.21
CA TYR A 444 -8.76 12.99 8.30
C TYR A 444 -8.20 12.82 6.89
N PRO A 445 -8.60 11.77 6.15
CA PRO A 445 -8.31 11.70 4.72
C PRO A 445 -8.91 12.92 4.03
N TYR A 446 -8.08 13.68 3.31
CA TYR A 446 -8.55 14.82 2.53
C TYR A 446 -8.83 14.37 1.09
N ILE A 447 -9.99 13.74 0.90
CA ILE A 447 -10.32 12.99 -0.32
C ILE A 447 -10.69 13.91 -1.50
N GLU A 448 -11.13 15.15 -1.25
CA GLU A 448 -11.82 15.89 -2.30
C GLU A 448 -10.94 16.48 -3.41
N THR A 449 -9.63 16.75 -3.27
CA THR A 449 -8.85 17.26 -4.44
C THR A 449 -7.32 17.29 -4.38
N PHE A 450 -6.63 16.76 -3.36
CA PHE A 450 -5.19 17.01 -3.21
C PHE A 450 -4.29 15.79 -3.42
N LYS A 451 -4.20 15.37 -4.69
CA LYS A 451 -3.12 14.50 -5.17
C LYS A 451 -1.93 15.34 -5.60
N THR A 452 -0.76 15.01 -5.07
CA THR A 452 0.51 15.62 -5.45
C THR A 452 1.29 14.66 -6.33
N ASP A 453 1.50 15.06 -7.57
CA ASP A 453 2.33 14.38 -8.55
C ASP A 453 3.76 14.91 -8.44
N TYR A 454 4.72 14.02 -8.23
CA TYR A 454 6.14 14.34 -8.25
C TYR A 454 6.76 13.94 -9.59
N SER A 455 7.36 14.93 -10.25
CA SER A 455 8.13 14.78 -11.49
C SER A 455 9.59 15.20 -11.26
N ILE A 456 10.46 14.81 -12.20
CA ILE A 456 11.81 15.39 -12.30
C ILE A 456 11.70 16.65 -13.16
N ALA A 457 12.24 17.76 -12.67
CA ALA A 457 12.42 18.96 -13.48
C ALA A 457 13.85 19.03 -14.03
N ILE A 458 13.97 19.11 -15.35
CA ILE A 458 15.22 19.27 -16.09
C ILE A 458 15.41 20.76 -16.34
N LEU A 459 16.45 21.35 -15.76
CA LEU A 459 16.69 22.80 -15.81
C LEU A 459 17.21 23.28 -17.17
N ASP A 460 17.73 22.36 -17.98
CA ASP A 460 17.99 22.60 -19.40
C ASP A 460 16.78 22.11 -20.22
N GLN A 461 15.89 23.03 -20.58
CA GLN A 461 14.65 22.70 -21.30
C GLN A 461 14.89 22.09 -22.69
N ASP A 462 16.07 22.35 -23.28
CA ASP A 462 16.47 21.92 -24.62
C ASP A 462 17.14 20.54 -24.60
N ASP A 463 17.41 19.96 -23.42
CA ASP A 463 17.99 18.62 -23.26
C ASP A 463 16.92 17.52 -23.44
N GLU A 464 16.42 17.40 -24.67
CA GLU A 464 15.37 16.43 -25.02
C GLU A 464 15.83 14.99 -24.81
N MET A 465 17.11 14.72 -25.05
CA MET A 465 17.68 13.38 -24.93
C MET A 465 17.63 12.90 -23.48
N LEU A 466 18.00 13.73 -22.50
CA LEU A 466 17.87 13.38 -21.08
C LEU A 466 16.41 13.15 -20.71
N GLY A 467 15.51 14.03 -21.16
CA GLY A 467 14.06 13.88 -20.93
C GLY A 467 13.52 12.56 -21.45
N ASN A 468 13.91 12.17 -22.67
CA ASN A 468 13.50 10.91 -23.27
C ASN A 468 14.04 9.70 -22.49
N ILE A 469 15.34 9.68 -22.15
CA ILE A 469 15.95 8.59 -21.35
C ILE A 469 15.21 8.42 -20.01
N LEU A 470 14.97 9.52 -19.29
CA LEU A 470 14.29 9.49 -18.00
C LEU A 470 12.83 9.03 -18.14
N ASN A 471 12.09 9.53 -19.13
CA ASN A 471 10.70 9.10 -19.36
C ASN A 471 10.60 7.63 -19.75
N THR A 472 11.50 7.12 -20.60
CA THR A 472 11.55 5.69 -20.94
C THR A 472 11.83 4.86 -19.69
N ALA A 473 12.73 5.30 -18.82
CA ALA A 473 13.04 4.58 -17.58
C ALA A 473 11.88 4.63 -16.56
N ILE A 474 11.18 5.77 -16.45
CA ILE A 474 9.96 5.92 -15.65
C ILE A 474 8.88 4.94 -16.15
N HIS A 475 8.64 4.89 -17.45
CA HIS A 475 7.63 4.00 -18.03
C HIS A 475 8.00 2.51 -17.89
N PHE A 476 9.30 2.19 -17.88
CA PHE A 476 9.80 0.84 -17.67
C PHE A 476 9.62 0.35 -16.22
N MET A 477 9.57 1.26 -15.24
CA MET A 477 9.35 0.87 -13.84
C MET A 477 7.97 0.23 -13.66
N ASP A 478 7.95 -0.97 -13.05
CA ASP A 478 6.71 -1.59 -12.60
C ASP A 478 6.24 -1.03 -11.25
N GLU A 479 4.94 -1.15 -10.98
CA GLU A 479 4.33 -0.63 -9.76
C GLU A 479 4.85 -1.35 -8.50
N ASP A 480 5.20 -2.63 -8.60
CA ASP A 480 5.73 -3.42 -7.49
C ASP A 480 7.10 -2.90 -7.03
N THR A 481 7.96 -2.50 -7.97
CA THR A 481 9.26 -1.87 -7.71
C THR A 481 9.08 -0.55 -7.00
N LEU A 482 8.15 0.30 -7.48
CA LEU A 482 7.83 1.56 -6.81
C LEU A 482 7.29 1.33 -5.39
N GLN A 483 6.37 0.38 -5.22
CA GLN A 483 5.81 0.03 -3.91
C GLN A 483 6.89 -0.51 -2.94
N LYS A 484 7.84 -1.32 -3.43
CA LYS A 484 8.99 -1.78 -2.64
C LYS A 484 9.87 -0.62 -2.17
N ILE A 485 10.14 0.35 -3.05
CA ILE A 485 10.89 1.57 -2.70
C ILE A 485 10.13 2.36 -1.61
N ILE A 486 8.83 2.59 -1.79
CA ILE A 486 7.99 3.31 -0.81
C ILE A 486 7.98 2.57 0.53
N TYR A 487 7.77 1.26 0.52
CA TYR A 487 7.72 0.43 1.72
C TYR A 487 9.04 0.49 2.49
N LYS A 488 10.18 0.25 1.80
CA LYS A 488 11.53 0.30 2.39
C LYS A 488 11.78 1.60 3.17
N ASN A 489 11.32 2.73 2.65
CA ASN A 489 11.55 4.04 3.27
C ASN A 489 10.49 4.40 4.33
N SER A 490 9.26 3.90 4.19
CA SER A 490 8.15 4.21 5.10
C SER A 490 8.08 3.26 6.31
N SER A 491 8.65 2.06 6.20
CA SER A 491 8.78 1.10 7.29
C SER A 491 9.95 1.47 8.20
N ILE A 492 9.78 2.47 9.06
CA ILE A 492 10.60 2.51 10.29
C ILE A 492 10.21 1.27 11.09
N SER A 493 11.07 0.26 11.09
CA SER A 493 11.04 -0.77 12.13
C SER A 493 11.63 -0.11 13.37
N THR A 494 10.81 0.52 14.20
CA THR A 494 11.26 0.80 15.57
C THR A 494 11.50 -0.58 16.19
N PRO A 495 12.74 -0.91 16.61
CA PRO A 495 12.98 -2.19 17.24
C PRO A 495 12.07 -2.26 18.46
N PHE A 496 11.27 -3.32 18.56
CA PHE A 496 10.33 -3.51 19.65
C PHE A 496 11.06 -3.37 20.99
N THR A 497 10.79 -2.28 21.72
CA THR A 497 11.48 -2.00 22.98
C THR A 497 10.76 -2.69 24.14
N PHE A 498 11.45 -2.86 25.27
CA PHE A 498 10.81 -3.36 26.49
C PHE A 498 9.68 -2.43 26.97
N TYR A 499 9.79 -1.13 26.70
CA TYR A 499 8.74 -0.16 27.00
C TYR A 499 7.48 -0.44 26.18
N ASP A 500 7.63 -0.70 24.87
CA ASP A 500 6.51 -1.05 23.99
C ASP A 500 5.81 -2.34 24.44
N PHE A 501 6.59 -3.35 24.84
CA PHE A 501 6.06 -4.58 25.43
C PHE A 501 5.20 -4.32 26.67
N VAL A 502 5.70 -3.49 27.60
CA VAL A 502 4.95 -3.18 28.83
C VAL A 502 3.67 -2.42 28.49
N GLN A 503 3.69 -1.50 27.52
CA GLN A 503 2.53 -0.73 27.14
C GLN A 503 1.46 -1.56 26.42
N GLU A 504 1.87 -2.42 25.49
CA GLU A 504 0.99 -3.31 24.74
C GLU A 504 0.31 -4.33 25.67
N TYR A 505 1.06 -4.90 26.61
CA TYR A 505 0.59 -5.98 27.48
C TYR A 505 0.25 -5.51 28.92
N LYS A 506 0.02 -4.21 29.14
CA LYS A 506 -0.17 -3.64 30.50
C LYS A 506 -1.29 -4.31 31.30
N ILE A 507 -2.38 -4.69 30.64
CA ILE A 507 -3.53 -5.35 31.28
C ILE A 507 -3.17 -6.80 31.64
N GLN A 508 -2.50 -7.52 30.74
CA GLN A 508 -2.06 -8.90 30.94
C GLN A 508 -1.01 -8.99 32.05
N ILE A 509 -0.06 -8.05 32.09
CA ILE A 509 0.96 -7.94 33.14
C ILE A 509 0.28 -7.64 34.49
N LEU A 510 -0.66 -6.69 34.54
CA LEU A 510 -1.41 -6.38 35.76
C LEU A 510 -2.16 -7.61 36.29
N MET A 511 -2.84 -8.35 35.40
CA MET A 511 -3.53 -9.59 35.75
C MET A 511 -2.57 -10.66 36.30
N ALA A 512 -1.41 -10.84 35.67
CA ALA A 512 -0.39 -11.78 36.14
C ALA A 512 0.13 -11.41 37.54
N VAL A 513 0.38 -10.12 37.81
CA VAL A 513 0.81 -9.63 39.12
C VAL A 513 -0.27 -9.87 40.17
N ILE A 514 -1.55 -9.61 39.86
CA ILE A 514 -2.67 -9.88 40.77
C ILE A 514 -2.75 -11.38 41.10
N VAL A 515 -2.61 -12.26 40.11
CA VAL A 515 -2.61 -13.71 40.32
C VAL A 515 -1.44 -14.14 41.23
N ILE A 516 -0.23 -13.61 41.01
CA ILE A 516 0.93 -13.90 41.86
C ILE A 516 0.69 -13.45 43.30
N LEU A 517 0.13 -12.25 43.49
CA LEU A 517 -0.20 -11.73 44.83
C LEU A 517 -1.28 -12.58 45.52
N LEU A 518 -2.29 -13.05 44.79
CA LEU A 518 -3.31 -13.95 45.32
C LEU A 518 -2.72 -15.31 45.74
N VAL A 519 -1.82 -15.87 44.93
CA VAL A 519 -1.12 -17.13 45.26
C VAL A 519 -0.24 -16.94 46.50
N ALA A 520 0.53 -15.84 46.57
CA ALA A 520 1.34 -15.52 47.73
C ALA A 520 0.48 -15.33 49.01
N LEU A 521 -0.66 -14.66 48.89
CA LEU A 521 -1.63 -14.51 49.98
C LEU A 521 -2.16 -15.87 50.45
N LEU A 522 -2.54 -16.76 49.53
CA LEU A 522 -3.01 -18.10 49.86
C LEU A 522 -1.94 -18.93 50.57
N ILE A 523 -0.69 -18.87 50.10
CA ILE A 523 0.46 -19.52 50.75
C ILE A 523 0.67 -18.95 52.15
N GLY A 524 0.61 -17.63 52.31
CA GLY A 524 0.73 -16.96 53.62
C GLY A 524 -0.38 -17.37 54.59
N ILE A 525 -1.63 -17.47 54.13
CA ILE A 525 -2.76 -17.95 54.93
C ILE A 525 -2.56 -19.40 55.34
N GLN A 526 -2.10 -20.28 54.43
CA GLN A 526 -1.82 -21.67 54.75
C GLN A 526 -0.68 -21.80 55.77
N PHE A 527 0.39 -21.04 55.59
CA PHE A 527 1.50 -21.01 56.53
C PHE A 527 1.06 -20.52 57.91
N TYR A 528 0.24 -19.47 57.96
CA TYR A 528 -0.33 -18.97 59.22
C TYR A 528 -1.23 -20.01 59.90
N ARG A 529 -2.09 -20.71 59.15
CA ARG A 529 -2.92 -21.81 59.67
C ARG A 529 -2.09 -22.97 60.21
N LEU A 530 -1.03 -23.36 59.51
CA LEU A 530 -0.11 -24.41 59.94
C LEU A 530 0.62 -24.01 61.23
N ARG A 531 1.10 -22.77 61.30
CA ARG A 531 1.76 -22.23 62.49
C ARG A 531 0.81 -22.18 63.70
N LEU A 532 -0.43 -21.73 63.51
CA LEU A 532 -1.46 -21.74 64.55
C LEU A 532 -1.73 -23.14 65.08
N ARG A 533 -1.88 -24.14 64.19
CA ARG A 533 -2.06 -25.55 64.58
C ARG A 533 -0.84 -26.09 65.34
N GLY A 534 0.37 -25.70 64.95
CA GLY A 534 1.59 -26.06 65.66
C GLY A 534 1.61 -25.49 67.08
N HIS A 535 1.27 -24.21 67.26
CA HIS A 535 1.18 -23.58 68.57
C HIS A 535 0.13 -24.24 69.48
N THR A 536 -1.05 -24.58 68.95
CA THR A 536 -2.09 -25.25 69.75
C THR A 536 -1.69 -26.67 70.14
N LEU A 537 -1.00 -27.42 69.26
CA LEU A 537 -0.47 -28.75 69.57
C LEU A 537 0.61 -28.70 70.67
N LEU A 538 1.55 -27.76 70.58
CA LEU A 538 2.58 -27.58 71.61
C LEU A 538 1.97 -27.21 72.97
N GLN A 539 0.95 -26.35 73.00
CA GLN A 539 0.23 -26.03 74.23
C GLN A 539 -0.46 -27.26 74.84
N LEU A 540 -1.09 -28.09 74.00
CA LEU A 540 -1.70 -29.35 74.42
C LEU A 540 -0.66 -30.33 74.98
N GLU A 541 0.48 -30.49 74.31
CA GLU A 541 1.56 -31.37 74.75
C GLU A 541 2.18 -30.91 76.07
N ASN A 542 2.50 -29.62 76.20
CA ASN A 542 2.96 -29.03 77.46
C ASN A 542 1.93 -29.20 78.58
N SER A 543 0.63 -29.03 78.29
CA SER A 543 -0.41 -29.24 79.29
C SER A 543 -0.49 -30.70 79.77
N LYS A 544 -0.30 -31.67 78.87
CA LYS A 544 -0.25 -33.10 79.20
C LYS A 544 0.98 -33.42 80.02
N PHE A 545 2.15 -32.95 79.60
CA PHE A 545 3.41 -33.14 80.31
C PHE A 545 3.33 -32.59 81.74
N ASN A 546 2.86 -31.35 81.90
CA ASN A 546 2.67 -30.73 83.21
C ASN A 546 1.66 -31.50 84.10
N LYS A 547 0.63 -32.10 83.50
CA LYS A 547 -0.35 -32.91 84.24
C LYS A 547 0.25 -34.26 84.67
N LEU A 548 1.06 -34.89 83.83
CA LEU A 548 1.76 -36.13 84.15
C LEU A 548 2.80 -35.92 85.25
N ALA A 549 3.63 -34.89 85.15
CA ALA A 549 4.62 -34.56 86.18
C ALA A 549 3.98 -34.31 87.56
N ARG A 550 2.80 -33.66 87.58
CA ARG A 550 2.02 -33.49 88.82
C ARG A 550 1.51 -34.81 89.40
N LEU A 551 1.22 -35.81 88.56
CA LEU A 551 0.72 -37.13 89.00
C LEU A 551 1.85 -38.05 89.47
N SER A 552 3.03 -37.98 88.85
CA SER A 552 4.21 -38.77 89.25
C SER A 552 4.94 -38.21 90.47
N GLY A 553 4.68 -36.96 90.86
CA GLY A 553 5.38 -36.28 91.95
C GLY A 553 6.75 -35.72 91.53
N ASP A 554 7.00 -35.62 90.23
CA ASP A 554 8.26 -35.12 89.69
C ASP A 554 8.32 -33.59 89.77
N THR A 555 9.49 -33.06 90.15
CA THR A 555 9.74 -31.62 90.11
C THR A 555 10.06 -31.19 88.68
N VAL A 556 9.28 -30.25 88.14
CA VAL A 556 9.51 -29.73 86.78
C VAL A 556 10.38 -28.49 86.83
N PHE A 557 11.40 -28.49 85.98
CA PHE A 557 12.27 -27.36 85.73
C PHE A 557 11.97 -26.79 84.35
N GLU A 558 11.69 -25.49 84.25
CA GLU A 558 11.47 -24.80 82.99
C GLU A 558 12.48 -23.66 82.86
N TYR A 559 13.33 -23.72 81.84
CA TYR A 559 14.23 -22.63 81.51
C TYR A 559 13.67 -21.84 80.33
N ASN A 560 13.38 -20.56 80.55
CA ASN A 560 12.92 -19.66 79.50
C ASN A 560 14.12 -19.00 78.84
N TYR A 561 14.48 -19.46 77.64
CA TYR A 561 15.64 -18.96 76.89
C TYR A 561 15.57 -17.46 76.56
N ASN A 562 14.37 -16.88 76.43
CA ASN A 562 14.22 -15.46 76.09
C ASN A 562 14.39 -14.56 77.32
N THR A 563 13.83 -14.96 78.46
CA THR A 563 13.98 -14.20 79.71
C THR A 563 15.23 -14.60 80.51
N LYS A 564 15.91 -15.68 80.10
CA LYS A 564 17.00 -16.35 80.85
C LYS A 564 16.62 -16.71 82.28
N GLN A 565 15.34 -16.93 82.53
CA GLN A 565 14.81 -17.28 83.85
C GLN A 565 14.65 -18.79 84.00
N PHE A 566 14.93 -19.29 85.20
CA PHE A 566 14.74 -20.69 85.54
C PHE A 566 13.59 -20.82 86.53
N HIS A 567 12.49 -21.43 86.11
CA HIS A 567 11.33 -21.68 86.94
C HIS A 567 11.40 -23.11 87.47
N MET A 568 11.33 -23.24 88.80
CA MET A 568 11.20 -24.54 89.45
C MET A 568 9.79 -24.67 90.04
N PHE A 569 9.07 -25.70 89.60
CA PHE A 569 7.72 -25.99 90.08
C PHE A 569 7.78 -27.07 91.16
N VAL A 570 7.88 -26.65 92.43
CA VAL A 570 7.94 -27.56 93.58
C VAL A 570 6.54 -27.89 94.10
N GLN A 571 6.28 -29.16 94.35
CA GLN A 571 5.00 -29.66 94.84
C GLN A 571 4.86 -29.39 96.36
N ASN A 572 4.33 -28.22 96.75
CA ASN A 572 3.85 -28.01 98.12
C ASN A 572 2.84 -26.85 98.27
N GLY A 573 1.84 -26.78 97.38
CA GLY A 573 0.68 -25.90 97.54
C GLY A 573 0.97 -24.40 97.61
N LYS A 574 2.19 -23.97 97.28
CA LYS A 574 2.61 -22.56 97.18
C LYS A 574 3.04 -22.25 95.75
N GLN A 575 2.94 -20.97 95.38
CA GLN A 575 3.25 -20.46 94.04
C GLN A 575 4.60 -20.98 93.51
N PRO A 576 4.73 -21.15 92.19
CA PRO A 576 5.99 -21.56 91.56
C PRO A 576 7.14 -20.69 92.05
N LEU A 577 8.25 -21.31 92.43
CA LEU A 577 9.43 -20.58 92.84
C LEU A 577 10.10 -20.07 91.56
N CYS A 578 9.85 -18.80 91.28
CA CYS A 578 10.44 -18.09 90.15
C CYS A 578 11.82 -17.59 90.59
N LEU A 579 12.90 -18.16 90.06
CA LEU A 579 14.26 -17.82 90.45
C LEU A 579 14.99 -17.20 89.26
N GLU A 580 15.44 -15.95 89.43
CA GLU A 580 16.25 -15.24 88.44
C GLU A 580 17.74 -15.44 88.75
N ASN A 581 18.53 -15.73 87.70
CA ASN A 581 20.01 -15.83 87.64
C ASN A 581 20.74 -17.11 88.09
N SER A 582 21.70 -17.49 87.24
CA SER A 582 22.49 -18.73 87.13
C SER A 582 23.37 -19.16 88.32
N ASN A 583 23.19 -18.62 89.52
CA ASN A 583 23.87 -19.09 90.74
C ASN A 583 22.97 -19.96 91.64
N VAL A 584 21.83 -20.41 91.09
CA VAL A 584 20.73 -21.04 91.83
C VAL A 584 21.11 -22.35 92.52
N LEU A 585 21.88 -23.24 91.87
CA LEU A 585 22.24 -24.51 92.51
C LEU A 585 23.14 -24.27 93.73
N LYS A 586 24.00 -23.25 93.65
CA LYS A 586 24.95 -22.87 94.70
C LYS A 586 24.20 -22.34 95.93
N GLU A 587 23.25 -21.42 95.75
CA GLU A 587 22.44 -20.90 96.87
C GLU A 587 21.46 -21.94 97.45
N TYR A 588 20.90 -22.82 96.61
CA TYR A 588 20.04 -23.92 97.08
C TYR A 588 20.82 -25.00 97.84
N LEU A 589 22.04 -25.33 97.39
CA LEU A 589 22.93 -26.25 98.07
C LEU A 589 23.52 -25.63 99.35
N ASP A 590 23.84 -24.33 99.36
CA ASP A 590 24.31 -23.60 100.55
C ASP A 590 23.24 -23.53 101.66
N GLN A 591 21.95 -23.54 101.31
CA GLN A 591 20.87 -23.69 102.29
C GLN A 591 20.77 -25.11 102.88
N LYS A 592 21.27 -26.14 102.17
CA LYS A 592 21.43 -27.49 102.72
C LYS A 592 22.83 -27.65 103.34
N LYS A 593 23.01 -27.16 104.56
CA LYS A 593 24.17 -27.48 105.42
C LYS A 593 24.36 -29.00 105.52
N ASN A 594 25.22 -29.59 104.68
CA ASN A 594 25.92 -30.87 104.83
C ASN A 594 26.55 -31.30 103.49
N ILE A 595 27.40 -30.46 102.90
CA ILE A 595 28.26 -30.86 101.79
C ILE A 595 29.68 -30.56 102.23
N SER A 596 30.57 -31.55 102.13
CA SER A 596 31.96 -31.35 102.54
C SER A 596 32.63 -30.33 101.61
N ALA A 597 33.63 -29.61 102.12
CA ALA A 597 34.36 -28.63 101.32
C ALA A 597 35.04 -29.25 100.08
N GLU A 598 35.23 -30.57 100.09
CA GLU A 598 35.83 -31.34 98.99
C GLU A 598 34.78 -31.60 97.87
N ASP A 599 33.55 -31.94 98.23
CA ASP A 599 32.44 -32.12 97.28
C ASP A 599 31.99 -30.79 96.66
N ALA A 600 32.02 -29.71 97.45
CA ALA A 600 31.72 -28.36 96.96
C ALA A 600 32.71 -27.91 95.86
N LYS A 601 33.98 -28.33 95.98
CA LYS A 601 35.04 -27.99 95.02
C LYS A 601 34.91 -28.79 93.71
N ILE A 602 34.51 -30.07 93.79
CA ILE A 602 34.25 -30.92 92.60
C ILE A 602 33.07 -30.37 91.79
N ILE A 603 32.03 -29.90 92.47
CA ILE A 603 30.85 -29.30 91.82
C ILE A 603 31.21 -27.96 91.17
N GLU A 604 32.08 -27.17 91.79
CA GLU A 604 32.54 -25.89 91.23
C GLU A 604 33.35 -26.08 89.95
N GLU A 605 34.20 -27.11 89.88
CA GLU A 605 34.97 -27.44 88.67
C GLU A 605 34.11 -27.91 87.49
N HIS A 606 32.92 -28.49 87.74
CA HIS A 606 32.02 -28.98 86.69
C HIS A 606 30.97 -27.94 86.22
N MET A 607 30.89 -26.77 86.89
CA MET A 607 29.95 -25.70 86.55
C MET A 607 30.56 -24.55 85.74
N THR A 608 31.89 -24.52 85.60
CA THR A 608 32.63 -23.76 84.56
C THR A 608 32.84 -24.63 83.33
#